data_AF-A0A7S4MJM9-F1
#
_entry.id   AF-A0A7S4MJM9-F1
#
_cell.length_a   1.000
_cell.length_b   1.000
_cell.length_c   1.000
_cell.angle_alpha   90.00
_cell.angle_beta   90.00
_cell.angle_gamma   90.00
#
_symmetry.space_group_name_H-M   'P 1'
#
loop_
_entity.id
_entity.type
_entity.pdbx_description
1 polymer ?
#
loop_
_entity_poly.entity_id
_entity_poly.type
_entity_poly.pdbx_seq_one_letter_code
_entity_poly.pdbx_strand_id
1 'polypeptide(L)'
;FSSDNGGPIYRNGSVGGSNYPLRGGKESNWEGGVRVNAFVGGGAVPGAMRGTRLDGLIALWDWYRTLAEGVGGLNEITDERAAAARLPPLDSINVWPYLTGKQPLSPRRTLELGASSCVVQSEDCINLGGESP
;
A
#
# COMPACT_ATOMS: atom_id res chain seq x y z
N PHE A 1 5.49 6.76 -7.96
CA PHE A 1 4.05 6.94 -8.17
C PHE A 1 3.31 5.84 -7.47
N SER A 2 2.18 6.18 -6.84
CA SER A 2 1.18 5.26 -6.30
C SER A 2 -0.18 5.98 -6.30
N SER A 3 -1.27 5.23 -6.19
CA SER A 3 -2.59 5.77 -5.81
C SER A 3 -2.85 5.53 -4.32
N ASP A 4 -3.80 6.24 -3.74
CA ASP A 4 -4.26 6.15 -2.35
C ASP A 4 -5.29 5.03 -2.14
N ASN A 5 -6.10 4.71 -3.15
CA ASN A 5 -7.06 3.61 -3.15
C ASN A 5 -7.31 3.06 -4.56
N GLY A 6 -8.03 1.94 -4.63
CA GLY A 6 -8.57 1.40 -5.88
C GLY A 6 -9.49 2.36 -6.62
N GLY A 7 -9.65 2.16 -7.93
CA GLY A 7 -10.54 2.95 -8.76
C GLY A 7 -12.00 2.89 -8.27
N PRO A 8 -12.72 4.02 -8.28
CA PRO A 8 -14.14 4.01 -7.96
C PRO A 8 -14.91 3.29 -9.06
N ILE A 9 -15.85 2.42 -8.67
CA ILE A 9 -16.72 1.68 -9.61
C ILE A 9 -18.22 1.86 -9.30
N TYR A 10 -18.55 2.77 -8.38
CA TYR A 10 -19.94 3.15 -8.10
C TYR A 10 -20.63 3.71 -9.34
N ARG A 11 -21.98 3.71 -9.32
CA ARG A 11 -22.82 4.16 -10.44
C ARG A 11 -22.54 3.39 -11.74
N ASN A 12 -22.42 2.06 -11.64
CA ASN A 12 -22.22 1.16 -12.78
C ASN A 12 -21.04 1.57 -13.69
N GLY A 13 -19.89 1.89 -13.08
CA GLY A 13 -18.66 2.24 -13.82
C GLY A 13 -18.63 3.62 -14.49
N SER A 14 -19.66 4.46 -14.33
CA SER A 14 -19.74 5.81 -14.95
C SER A 14 -18.72 6.83 -14.41
N VAL A 15 -17.89 6.43 -13.44
CA VAL A 15 -16.99 7.31 -12.69
C VAL A 15 -15.50 7.12 -13.05
N GLY A 16 -15.23 6.37 -14.12
CA GLY A 16 -13.94 6.36 -14.83
C GLY A 16 -12.83 5.51 -14.20
N GLY A 17 -13.11 4.78 -13.11
CA GLY A 17 -12.17 3.83 -12.53
C GLY A 17 -12.22 2.45 -13.20
N SER A 18 -11.07 1.78 -13.29
CA SER A 18 -10.99 0.36 -13.68
C SER A 18 -10.00 -0.36 -12.78
N ASN A 19 -10.47 -1.43 -12.14
CA ASN A 19 -9.66 -2.29 -11.28
C ASN A 19 -9.40 -3.66 -11.89
N TYR A 20 -9.83 -3.88 -13.13
CA TYR A 20 -9.69 -5.17 -13.80
C TYR A 20 -8.23 -5.68 -13.75
N PRO A 21 -7.99 -6.97 -13.41
CA PRO A 21 -8.96 -8.05 -13.18
C PRO A 21 -9.37 -8.22 -11.70
N LEU A 22 -9.02 -7.27 -10.83
CA LEU A 22 -9.20 -7.36 -9.39
C LEU A 22 -10.66 -7.08 -8.99
N ARG A 23 -11.16 -7.85 -8.02
CA ARG A 23 -12.51 -7.68 -7.46
C ARG A 23 -12.61 -6.38 -6.66
N GLY A 24 -13.74 -5.69 -6.75
CA GLY A 24 -14.05 -4.52 -5.93
C GLY A 24 -13.40 -3.23 -6.43
N GLY A 25 -13.47 -2.20 -5.59
CA GLY A 25 -12.95 -0.85 -5.87
C GLY A 25 -12.83 -0.02 -4.61
N LYS A 26 -12.75 1.31 -4.77
CA LYS A 26 -12.81 2.24 -3.63
C LYS A 26 -13.91 1.82 -2.64
N GLU A 27 -13.62 1.96 -1.34
CA GLU A 27 -14.48 1.56 -0.21
C GLU A 27 -14.51 0.05 0.09
N SER A 28 -13.72 -0.76 -0.62
CA SER A 28 -13.65 -2.21 -0.41
C SER A 28 -12.30 -2.67 0.11
N ASN A 29 -12.29 -3.74 0.90
CA ASN A 29 -11.08 -4.48 1.27
C ASN A 29 -10.70 -5.57 0.25
N TRP A 30 -11.40 -5.64 -0.89
CA TRP A 30 -11.01 -6.52 -1.99
C TRP A 30 -9.77 -5.95 -2.69
N GLU A 31 -9.02 -6.80 -3.41
CA GLU A 31 -7.79 -6.39 -4.10
C GLU A 31 -8.00 -5.16 -5.00
N GLY A 32 -9.14 -5.02 -5.66
CA GLY A 32 -9.44 -3.86 -6.50
C GLY A 32 -9.65 -2.57 -5.72
N GLY A 33 -9.85 -2.62 -4.40
CA GLY A 33 -9.92 -1.47 -3.50
C GLY A 33 -8.61 -1.07 -2.84
N VAL A 34 -7.69 -2.02 -2.64
CA VAL A 34 -6.45 -1.79 -1.86
C VAL A 34 -5.15 -2.02 -2.65
N ARG A 35 -5.17 -2.83 -3.71
CA ARG A 35 -4.01 -3.02 -4.60
C ARG A 35 -4.07 -2.00 -5.72
N VAL A 36 -3.03 -1.17 -5.79
CA VAL A 36 -2.94 -0.04 -6.73
C VAL A 36 -1.74 -0.17 -7.66
N ASN A 37 -1.77 0.56 -8.77
CA ASN A 37 -0.60 0.73 -9.62
C ASN A 37 0.48 1.53 -8.89
N ALA A 38 1.70 1.02 -8.86
CA ALA A 38 2.85 1.70 -8.30
C ALA A 38 4.10 1.51 -9.16
N PHE A 39 4.92 2.55 -9.27
CA PHE A 39 6.21 2.49 -9.94
C PHE A 39 7.22 3.44 -9.29
N VAL A 40 8.48 2.99 -9.27
CA VAL A 40 9.64 3.79 -8.82
C VAL A 40 10.52 4.06 -10.03
N GLY A 41 10.97 5.29 -10.17
CA GLY A 41 11.83 5.71 -11.28
C GLY A 41 12.78 6.82 -10.84
N GLY A 42 13.58 7.31 -11.79
CA GLY A 42 14.55 8.37 -11.56
C GLY A 42 15.98 7.87 -11.34
N GLY A 43 16.91 8.83 -11.19
CA GLY A 43 18.35 8.57 -11.17
C GLY A 43 18.82 7.70 -9.99
N ALA A 44 18.09 7.71 -8.87
CA ALA A 44 18.41 6.92 -7.68
C ALA A 44 18.15 5.41 -7.86
N VAL A 45 17.35 5.01 -8.87
CA VAL A 45 17.09 3.59 -9.16
C VAL A 45 18.28 2.98 -9.90
N PRO A 46 18.93 1.92 -9.37
CA PRO A 46 20.05 1.25 -10.02
C PRO A 46 19.70 0.79 -11.43
N GLY A 47 20.65 0.88 -12.36
CA GLY A 47 20.45 0.51 -13.76
C GLY A 47 19.90 -0.91 -13.93
N ALA A 48 20.42 -1.87 -13.15
CA ALA A 48 19.97 -3.27 -13.16
C ALA A 48 18.52 -3.48 -12.71
N MET A 49 17.91 -2.51 -11.99
CA MET A 49 16.52 -2.59 -11.53
C MET A 49 15.53 -1.87 -12.46
N ARG A 50 16.02 -1.10 -13.44
CA ARG A 50 15.13 -0.37 -14.35
C ARG A 50 14.43 -1.34 -15.29
N GLY A 51 13.11 -1.18 -15.44
CA GLY A 51 12.29 -2.09 -16.25
C GLY A 51 12.03 -3.45 -15.60
N THR A 52 12.45 -3.66 -14.35
CA THR A 52 12.15 -4.89 -13.61
C THR A 52 10.78 -4.81 -12.95
N ARG A 53 10.19 -6.00 -12.69
CA ARG A 53 8.96 -6.16 -11.92
C ARG A 53 9.29 -6.78 -10.58
N LEU A 54 8.66 -6.26 -9.53
CA LEU A 54 8.79 -6.72 -8.15
C LEU A 54 7.40 -7.14 -7.64
N ASP A 55 7.27 -8.39 -7.18
CA ASP A 55 5.99 -8.98 -6.74
C ASP A 55 5.83 -9.06 -5.21
N GLY A 56 6.82 -8.56 -4.45
CA GLY A 56 6.78 -8.50 -2.99
C GLY A 56 5.84 -7.40 -2.48
N LEU A 57 5.32 -7.59 -1.27
CA LEU A 57 4.40 -6.64 -0.64
C LEU A 57 5.11 -5.34 -0.29
N ILE A 58 4.47 -4.21 -0.57
CA ILE A 58 4.86 -2.87 -0.12
C ILE A 58 3.56 -2.14 0.24
N ALA A 59 3.52 -1.50 1.40
CA ALA A 59 2.39 -0.70 1.84
C ALA A 59 2.59 0.77 1.50
N LEU A 60 1.49 1.54 1.41
CA LEU A 60 1.56 2.99 1.20
C LEU A 60 2.37 3.68 2.32
N TRP A 61 2.24 3.23 3.56
CA TRP A 61 2.96 3.80 4.70
C TRP A 61 4.46 3.42 4.74
N ASP A 62 4.92 2.43 3.95
CA ASP A 62 6.34 2.09 3.87
C ASP A 62 7.18 3.19 3.20
N TRP A 63 6.54 4.08 2.44
CA TRP A 63 7.24 5.21 1.82
C TRP A 63 7.94 6.11 2.84
N TYR A 64 7.41 6.23 4.05
CA TYR A 64 8.02 7.06 5.09
C TYR A 64 9.45 6.61 5.43
N ARG A 65 9.64 5.38 5.93
CA ARG A 65 10.99 4.87 6.24
C ARG A 65 11.82 4.57 5.01
N THR A 66 11.19 4.18 3.89
CA THR A 66 11.91 3.93 2.64
C THR A 66 12.59 5.20 2.12
N LEU A 67 11.90 6.34 2.15
CA LEU A 67 12.48 7.61 1.74
C LEU A 67 13.48 8.13 2.78
N ALA A 68 13.13 8.06 4.06
CA ALA A 68 13.92 8.69 5.10
C ALA A 68 15.20 7.88 5.44
N GLU A 69 15.08 6.57 5.67
CA GLU A 69 16.23 5.70 5.96
C GLU A 69 16.92 5.21 4.67
N GLY A 70 16.13 4.74 3.70
CA GLY A 70 16.67 4.13 2.49
C GLY A 70 17.32 5.12 1.53
N VAL A 71 16.61 6.20 1.19
CA VAL A 71 17.11 7.22 0.26
C VAL A 71 17.87 8.33 1.00
N GLY A 72 17.34 8.80 2.13
CA GLY A 72 17.91 9.90 2.92
C GLY A 72 19.07 9.51 3.81
N GLY A 73 19.30 8.21 4.05
CA GLY A 73 20.39 7.72 4.89
C GLY A 73 20.23 8.04 6.37
N LEU A 74 19.02 8.35 6.82
CA LEU A 74 18.71 8.49 8.25
C LEU A 74 18.71 7.11 8.92
N ASN A 75 19.05 7.06 10.20
CA ASN A 75 19.05 5.83 10.98
C ASN A 75 18.08 5.97 12.14
N GLU A 76 17.46 4.85 12.51
CA GLU A 76 16.67 4.71 13.75
C GLU A 76 15.56 5.76 13.88
N ILE A 77 14.77 5.95 12.81
CA ILE A 77 13.66 6.90 12.84
C ILE A 77 12.61 6.42 13.84
N THR A 78 12.29 7.28 14.79
CA THR A 78 11.26 7.06 15.80
C THR A 78 10.31 8.25 15.83
N ASP A 79 9.05 7.98 16.19
CA ASP A 79 8.11 9.04 16.56
C ASP A 79 8.14 9.19 18.08
N GLU A 80 9.00 10.08 18.56
CA GLU A 80 9.18 10.34 19.99
C GLU A 80 7.88 10.80 20.67
N ARG A 81 7.02 11.51 19.93
CA ARG A 81 5.74 11.99 20.45
C ARG A 81 4.76 10.83 20.62
N ALA A 82 4.69 9.93 19.64
CA ALA A 82 3.89 8.71 19.74
C ALA A 82 4.40 7.79 20.86
N ALA A 83 5.72 7.63 20.98
CA ALA A 83 6.34 6.86 22.05
C ALA A 83 6.05 7.44 23.44
N ALA A 84 6.17 8.76 23.61
CA ALA A 84 5.82 9.44 24.86
C ALA A 84 4.33 9.27 25.21
N ALA A 85 3.46 9.18 24.20
CA ALA A 85 2.04 8.89 24.34
C ALA A 85 1.71 7.39 24.47
N ARG A 86 2.71 6.50 24.50
CA ARG A 86 2.56 5.03 24.54
C ARG A 86 1.73 4.46 23.38
N LEU A 87 1.80 5.10 22.23
CA LEU A 87 1.21 4.58 21.00
C LEU A 87 2.09 3.48 20.38
N PRO A 88 1.52 2.63 19.50
CA PRO A 88 2.31 1.62 18.79
C PRO A 88 3.48 2.22 17.99
N PRO A 89 4.54 1.43 17.75
CA PRO A 89 5.63 1.82 16.85
C PRO A 89 5.15 2.09 15.42
N LEU A 90 6.03 2.70 14.62
CA LEU A 90 5.79 2.93 13.19
C LEU A 90 5.54 1.59 12.46
N ASP A 91 4.42 1.49 11.76
CA ASP A 91 4.11 0.35 10.87
C ASP A 91 4.97 0.34 9.59
N SER A 92 5.59 1.48 9.28
CA SER A 92 6.48 1.66 8.13
C SER A 92 7.71 0.76 8.22
N ILE A 93 8.12 0.20 7.09
CA ILE A 93 9.36 -0.57 6.94
C ILE A 93 10.15 0.00 5.77
N ASN A 94 11.48 0.08 5.90
CA ASN A 94 12.35 0.46 4.79
C ASN A 94 12.44 -0.67 3.76
N VAL A 95 11.79 -0.49 2.61
CA VAL A 95 11.83 -1.43 1.48
C VAL A 95 12.87 -1.07 0.42
N TRP A 96 13.72 -0.06 0.67
CA TRP A 96 14.73 0.38 -0.31
C TRP A 96 15.74 -0.70 -0.72
N PRO A 97 16.24 -1.57 0.18
CA PRO A 97 17.10 -2.69 -0.23
C PRO A 97 16.42 -3.62 -1.24
N TYR A 98 15.11 -3.84 -1.10
CA TYR A 98 14.32 -4.61 -2.05
C TYR A 98 14.16 -3.88 -3.39
N LEU A 99 13.78 -2.59 -3.36
CA LEU A 99 13.63 -1.75 -4.56
C LEU A 99 14.94 -1.57 -5.35
N THR A 100 16.09 -1.66 -4.68
CA THR A 100 17.42 -1.53 -5.30
C THR A 100 18.05 -2.87 -5.69
N GLY A 101 17.36 -4.00 -5.48
CA GLY A 101 17.88 -5.33 -5.77
C GLY A 101 18.99 -5.81 -4.83
N LYS A 102 19.26 -5.08 -3.74
CA LYS A 102 20.19 -5.51 -2.68
C LYS A 102 19.62 -6.65 -1.85
N GLN A 103 18.30 -6.81 -1.84
CA GLN A 103 17.60 -7.94 -1.24
C GLN A 103 16.60 -8.54 -2.25
N PRO A 104 16.52 -9.88 -2.35
CA PRO A 104 15.67 -10.53 -3.34
C PRO A 104 14.18 -10.57 -2.95
N LEU A 105 13.87 -10.35 -1.67
CA LEU A 105 12.52 -10.44 -1.12
C LEU A 105 12.16 -9.14 -0.42
N SER A 106 10.88 -8.75 -0.50
CA SER A 106 10.38 -7.67 0.33
C SER A 106 10.49 -8.04 1.82
N PRO A 107 10.95 -7.12 2.68
CA PRO A 107 10.93 -7.32 4.13
C PRO A 107 9.50 -7.34 4.68
N ARG A 108 8.52 -6.77 3.98
CA ARG A 108 7.10 -6.89 4.35
C ARG A 108 6.54 -8.22 3.86
N ARG A 109 5.98 -8.99 4.79
CA ARG A 109 5.42 -10.33 4.55
C ARG A 109 3.91 -10.40 4.74
N THR A 110 3.35 -9.43 5.47
CA THR A 110 1.92 -9.34 5.75
C THR A 110 1.42 -7.91 5.60
N LEU A 111 0.13 -7.79 5.29
CA LEU A 111 -0.64 -6.56 5.29
C LEU A 111 -1.90 -6.82 6.09
N GLU A 112 -2.06 -6.07 7.17
CA GLU A 112 -3.31 -6.07 7.91
C GLU A 112 -4.28 -5.13 7.18
N LEU A 113 -5.31 -5.72 6.57
CA LEU A 113 -6.41 -4.99 5.94
C LEU A 113 -7.56 -4.93 6.95
N GLY A 114 -8.20 -3.76 7.09
CA GLY A 114 -9.16 -3.49 8.17
C GLY A 114 -10.21 -4.59 8.36
N ALA A 115 -10.71 -4.73 9.61
CA ALA A 115 -11.61 -5.82 9.99
C ALA A 115 -12.99 -5.79 9.28
N SER A 116 -13.39 -4.64 8.72
CA SER A 116 -14.66 -4.46 8.00
C SER A 116 -14.62 -3.21 7.12
N SER A 117 -15.22 -3.27 5.93
CA SER A 117 -15.49 -2.09 5.08
C SER A 117 -16.91 -1.53 5.28
N CYS A 118 -17.60 -1.93 6.35
CA CYS A 118 -19.01 -1.62 6.57
C CYS A 118 -19.22 -0.23 7.17
N VAL A 119 -20.15 0.53 6.59
CA VAL A 119 -20.62 1.81 7.14
C VAL A 119 -21.53 1.60 8.37
N VAL A 120 -22.20 0.44 8.46
CA VAL A 120 -23.03 0.01 9.60
C VAL A 120 -22.72 -1.46 9.92
N GLN A 121 -22.41 -1.78 11.18
CA GLN A 121 -22.16 -3.16 11.60
C GLN A 121 -23.49 -3.94 11.71
N SER A 122 -23.64 -5.00 10.90
CA SER A 122 -24.74 -5.97 11.00
C SER A 122 -24.21 -7.40 10.78
N GLU A 123 -24.97 -8.42 11.19
CA GLU A 123 -24.58 -9.84 11.06
C GLU A 123 -24.43 -10.29 9.57
N ASP A 124 -25.08 -9.59 8.65
CA ASP A 124 -24.99 -9.83 7.20
C ASP A 124 -23.89 -9.02 6.51
N CYS A 125 -22.99 -8.37 7.27
CA CYS A 125 -22.06 -7.41 6.71
C CYS A 125 -20.84 -8.07 6.06
N ILE A 126 -21.04 -8.55 4.84
CA ILE A 126 -19.97 -8.88 3.90
C ILE A 126 -19.40 -7.56 3.37
N ASN A 127 -18.11 -7.50 3.04
CA ASN A 127 -17.44 -6.35 2.41
C ASN A 127 -18.12 -5.94 1.08
N LEU A 128 -19.24 -5.21 1.15
CA LEU A 128 -20.06 -4.80 0.00
C LEU A 128 -19.60 -3.49 -0.65
N GLY A 129 -18.68 -2.75 -0.03
CA GLY A 129 -18.03 -1.64 -0.70
C GLY A 129 -17.42 -2.15 -2.00
N GLY A 130 -17.66 -1.48 -3.12
CA GLY A 130 -17.14 -1.89 -4.42
C GLY A 130 -17.86 -3.07 -5.10
N GLU A 131 -18.93 -3.65 -4.55
CA GLU A 131 -19.85 -4.46 -5.35
C GLU A 131 -20.97 -3.54 -5.83
N SER A 132 -21.04 -3.29 -7.14
CA SER A 132 -22.25 -2.66 -7.68
C SER A 132 -23.40 -3.65 -7.49
N PRO A 133 -24.59 -3.22 -7.02
CA PRO A 133 -25.78 -4.06 -7.10
C PRO A 133 -26.10 -4.41 -8.56
#